data_AF-A0A417U7G2-F1
#
_entry.id   AF-A0A417U7G2-F1
#
_cell.length_a   1.000
_cell.length_b   1.000
_cell.length_c   1.000
_cell.angle_alpha   90.00
_cell.angle_beta   90.00
_cell.angle_gamma   90.00
#
_symmetry.space_group_name_H-M   'P 1'
#
loop_
_entity.id
_entity.type
_entity.pdbx_description
1 polymer ?
#
loop_
_entity_poly.entity_id
_entity_poly.type
_entity_poly.pdbx_seq_one_letter_code
_entity_poly.pdbx_strand_id
1 'polypeptide(L)'
;MIRIKKPGVFFMYERKILPFYMTYPLPLYYQEEDTILKDLEYLQQMYPADARKYQKKIAEILDKLDYEGSMIYDEFPDRWQLYKLSSDILDRIRREEEKNESKEQAPPEKWQWAGDLIQILLFYEIYKRRHDSHRGILRF
;
A
#
# COMPACT_ATOMS: atom_id res chain seq x y z
N MET A 1 24.23 -29.72 -72.26
CA MET A 1 23.52 -29.56 -70.97
C MET A 1 23.46 -28.08 -70.64
N ILE A 2 22.27 -27.50 -70.70
CA ILE A 2 22.00 -26.07 -70.50
C ILE A 2 22.04 -25.78 -68.99
N ARG A 3 22.96 -24.94 -68.53
CA ARG A 3 23.07 -24.53 -67.12
C ARG A 3 22.49 -23.13 -66.97
N ILE A 4 21.23 -23.05 -66.55
CA ILE A 4 20.49 -21.81 -66.27
C ILE A 4 21.15 -21.11 -65.07
N LYS A 5 21.69 -19.91 -65.28
CA LYS A 5 22.30 -19.06 -64.24
C LYS A 5 21.18 -18.23 -63.60
N LYS A 6 20.80 -18.52 -62.35
CA LYS A 6 19.81 -17.75 -61.58
C LYS A 6 20.29 -16.30 -61.39
N PRO A 7 19.40 -15.29 -61.46
CA PRO A 7 19.81 -13.89 -61.28
C PRO A 7 20.18 -13.62 -59.82
N GLY A 8 21.23 -12.81 -59.65
CA GLY A 8 21.79 -12.42 -58.35
C GLY A 8 20.85 -11.53 -57.55
N VAL A 9 20.81 -11.78 -56.24
CA VAL A 9 20.11 -10.94 -55.26
C VAL A 9 21.08 -9.82 -54.86
N PHE A 10 20.82 -8.62 -55.36
CA PHE A 10 21.52 -7.40 -54.95
C PHE A 10 21.00 -7.02 -53.55
N PHE A 11 21.75 -7.34 -52.50
CA PHE A 11 21.46 -6.87 -51.15
C PHE A 11 21.79 -5.36 -51.09
N MET A 12 20.78 -4.51 -51.30
CA MET A 12 20.87 -3.12 -50.86
C MET A 12 20.99 -3.13 -49.34
N TYR A 13 22.13 -2.68 -48.82
CA TYR A 13 22.25 -2.24 -47.43
C TYR A 13 21.40 -0.97 -47.29
N GLU A 14 20.09 -1.19 -47.20
CA GLU A 14 19.12 -0.17 -46.85
C GLU A 14 19.47 0.26 -45.43
N ARG A 15 20.13 1.41 -45.30
CA ARG A 15 20.25 2.08 -44.02
C ARG A 15 18.82 2.38 -43.58
N LYS A 16 18.25 1.48 -42.79
CA LYS A 16 16.96 1.69 -42.13
C LYS A 16 17.14 2.88 -41.21
N ILE A 17 16.88 4.07 -41.76
CA ILE A 17 16.81 5.31 -41.02
C ILE A 17 15.70 5.08 -40.01
N LEU A 18 16.11 4.90 -38.75
CA LEU A 18 15.16 4.77 -37.65
C LEU A 18 14.31 6.05 -37.67
N PRO A 19 12.99 5.90 -37.75
CA PRO A 19 12.12 7.07 -37.84
C PRO A 19 12.25 7.90 -36.56
N PHE A 20 12.13 9.22 -36.70
CA PHE A 20 12.39 10.20 -35.63
C PHE A 20 11.71 9.88 -34.29
N TYR A 21 10.54 9.24 -34.34
CA TYR A 21 9.79 8.86 -33.14
C TYR A 21 10.42 7.71 -32.33
N MET A 22 11.40 6.98 -32.87
CA MET A 22 12.16 5.94 -32.15
C MET A 22 13.49 6.46 -31.57
N THR A 23 13.90 7.68 -31.89
CA THR A 23 15.15 8.29 -31.40
C THR A 23 14.99 9.00 -30.06
N TYR A 24 13.75 9.28 -29.66
CA TYR A 24 13.45 9.82 -28.34
C TYR A 24 13.29 8.68 -27.36
N PRO A 25 13.99 8.71 -26.21
CA PRO A 25 13.68 7.79 -25.12
C PRO A 25 12.23 8.06 -24.73
N LEU A 26 11.35 7.09 -25.02
CA LEU A 26 9.99 7.10 -24.51
C LEU A 26 10.14 7.23 -22.98
N PRO A 27 9.55 8.24 -22.32
CA PRO A 27 9.67 8.34 -20.88
C PRO A 27 9.07 7.06 -20.29
N LEU A 28 9.93 6.23 -19.71
CA LEU A 28 9.57 4.96 -19.10
C LEU A 28 8.91 5.24 -17.75
N TYR A 29 7.79 5.95 -17.73
CA TYR A 29 7.03 6.26 -16.51
C TYR A 29 6.71 4.98 -15.71
N TYR A 30 6.47 3.87 -16.40
CA TYR A 30 6.25 2.56 -15.77
C TYR A 30 7.47 2.03 -14.99
N GLN A 31 8.70 2.33 -15.43
CA GLN A 31 9.89 1.91 -14.66
C GLN A 31 10.05 2.72 -13.38
N GLU A 32 9.68 4.00 -13.40
CA GLU A 32 9.75 4.86 -12.22
C GLU A 32 8.72 4.45 -11.16
N GLU A 33 7.48 4.16 -11.56
CA GLU A 33 6.43 3.64 -10.67
C GLU A 33 6.84 2.33 -9.97
N ASP A 34 7.43 1.39 -10.72
CA ASP A 34 7.90 0.12 -10.17
C ASP A 34 9.02 0.31 -9.13
N THR A 35 9.91 1.29 -9.33
CA THR A 35 10.97 1.60 -8.35
C THR A 35 10.42 2.20 -7.06
N ILE A 36 9.40 3.06 -7.16
CA ILE A 36 8.75 3.67 -6.00
C ILE A 36 8.02 2.62 -5.17
N LEU A 37 7.28 1.71 -5.82
CA LEU A 37 6.59 0.62 -5.13
C LEU A 37 7.55 -0.30 -4.40
N LYS A 38 8.68 -0.63 -5.03
CA LYS A 38 9.73 -1.45 -4.41
C LYS A 38 10.35 -0.79 -3.18
N ASP A 39 10.61 0.51 -3.25
CA ASP A 39 11.12 1.27 -2.09
C ASP A 39 10.09 1.33 -0.95
N LEU A 40 8.81 1.51 -1.27
CA LEU A 40 7.75 1.48 -0.26
C LEU A 40 7.64 0.11 0.43
N GLU A 41 7.71 -0.97 -0.34
CA GLU A 41 7.71 -2.33 0.22
C GLU A 41 8.94 -2.54 1.12
N TYR A 42 10.11 -2.09 0.68
CA TYR A 42 11.34 -2.17 1.45
C TYR A 42 11.26 -1.40 2.78
N LEU A 43 10.72 -0.18 2.76
CA LEU A 43 10.50 0.62 3.98
C LEU A 43 9.51 -0.08 4.93
N GLN A 44 8.45 -0.67 4.40
CA GLN A 44 7.53 -1.45 5.23
C GLN A 44 8.21 -2.67 5.86
N GLN A 45 9.15 -3.33 5.16
CA GLN A 45 9.88 -4.46 5.72
C GLN A 45 10.74 -4.09 6.94
N MET A 46 11.20 -2.84 7.03
CA MET A 46 11.94 -2.34 8.21
C MET A 46 11.06 -2.21 9.46
N TYR A 47 9.74 -2.15 9.31
CA TYR A 47 8.85 -2.02 10.46
C TYR A 47 8.81 -3.31 11.30
N PRO A 48 8.67 -3.17 12.63
CA PRO A 48 8.44 -4.30 13.52
C PRO A 48 7.30 -5.19 13.01
N ALA A 49 7.47 -6.51 13.11
CA ALA A 49 6.51 -7.47 12.58
C ALA A 49 5.10 -7.27 13.15
N ASP A 50 5.01 -6.92 14.43
CA ASP A 50 3.73 -6.70 15.11
C ASP A 50 3.02 -5.43 14.61
N ALA A 51 3.77 -4.33 14.43
CA ALA A 51 3.23 -3.09 13.88
C ALA A 51 2.65 -3.30 12.47
N ARG A 52 3.33 -4.07 11.62
CA ARG A 52 2.80 -4.44 10.29
C ARG A 52 1.52 -5.25 10.36
N LYS A 53 1.43 -6.22 11.28
CA LYS A 53 0.22 -7.02 11.49
C LYS A 53 -0.95 -6.12 11.92
N TYR A 54 -0.72 -5.24 12.89
CA TYR A 54 -1.73 -4.32 13.40
C TYR A 54 -2.17 -3.34 12.33
N GLN A 55 -1.24 -2.77 11.56
CA GLN A 55 -1.57 -1.86 10.46
C GLN A 55 -2.48 -2.51 9.42
N LYS A 56 -2.19 -3.76 9.00
CA LYS A 56 -3.06 -4.50 8.06
C LYS A 56 -4.47 -4.69 8.61
N LYS A 57 -4.59 -5.05 9.90
CA LYS A 57 -5.89 -5.24 10.56
C LYS A 57 -6.67 -3.94 10.72
N ILE A 58 -5.97 -2.86 11.09
CA ILE A 58 -6.56 -1.52 11.20
C ILE A 58 -7.08 -1.08 9.83
N ALA A 59 -6.30 -1.24 8.76
CA ALA A 59 -6.73 -0.91 7.40
C ALA A 59 -7.99 -1.69 7.00
N GLU A 60 -8.04 -3.00 7.24
CA GLU A 60 -9.21 -3.84 6.93
C GLU A 60 -10.48 -3.38 7.68
N ILE A 61 -10.33 -2.97 8.93
CA ILE A 61 -11.45 -2.48 9.75
C ILE A 61 -11.90 -1.10 9.29
N LEU A 62 -10.96 -0.21 8.97
CA LEU A 62 -11.27 1.12 8.45
C LEU A 62 -11.89 1.07 7.07
N ASP A 63 -11.50 0.13 6.21
CA ASP A 63 -12.13 -0.08 4.89
C ASP A 63 -13.61 -0.43 5.00
N LYS A 64 -13.98 -1.22 6.02
CA LYS A 64 -15.39 -1.52 6.32
C LYS A 64 -16.14 -0.29 6.86
N LEU A 65 -15.43 0.66 7.44
CA LEU A 65 -15.98 1.92 7.97
C LEU A 65 -15.89 3.06 6.97
N ASP A 66 -15.35 2.83 5.77
CA ASP A 66 -15.25 3.82 4.70
C ASP A 66 -16.56 3.85 3.91
N TYR A 67 -17.49 4.66 4.39
CA TYR A 67 -18.75 4.95 3.72
C TYR A 67 -19.09 6.44 3.86
N GLU A 68 -19.99 6.93 2.99
CA GLU A 68 -20.41 8.33 3.00
C GLU A 68 -21.17 8.66 4.30
N GLY A 69 -20.73 9.71 5.00
CA GLY A 69 -21.27 10.05 6.32
C GLY A 69 -20.77 9.15 7.46
N SER A 70 -19.68 8.41 7.24
CA SER A 70 -18.97 7.74 8.34
C SER A 70 -18.39 8.76 9.33
N MET A 71 -18.41 8.40 10.61
CA MET A 71 -17.76 9.13 11.71
C MET A 71 -16.31 9.54 11.40
N ILE A 72 -15.62 8.76 10.55
CA ILE A 72 -14.24 9.02 10.13
C ILE A 72 -14.14 10.32 9.32
N TYR A 73 -15.21 10.82 8.71
CA TYR A 73 -15.20 12.03 7.88
C TYR A 73 -15.96 13.21 8.50
N ASP A 74 -16.45 13.07 9.74
CA ASP A 74 -17.09 14.18 10.46
C ASP A 74 -16.12 15.34 10.67
N GLU A 75 -16.63 16.58 10.65
CA GLU A 75 -15.85 17.80 10.90
C GLU A 75 -15.04 17.69 12.20
N PHE A 76 -15.68 17.17 13.24
CA PHE A 76 -15.08 16.94 14.55
C PHE A 76 -15.40 15.51 15.02
N PRO A 77 -14.49 14.54 14.82
CA PRO A 77 -14.71 13.19 15.32
C PRO A 77 -14.68 13.18 16.85
N ASP A 78 -15.63 12.49 17.48
CA ASP A 78 -15.65 12.39 18.95
C ASP A 78 -14.48 11.53 19.45
N ARG A 79 -13.76 12.06 20.44
CA ARG A 79 -12.59 11.41 21.03
C ARG A 79 -12.95 10.07 21.68
N TRP A 80 -14.11 10.01 22.35
CA TRP A 80 -14.54 8.78 23.01
C TRP A 80 -14.82 7.65 22.02
N GLN A 81 -15.45 7.97 20.89
CA GLN A 81 -15.73 6.98 19.86
C GLN A 81 -14.44 6.44 19.23
N LEU A 82 -13.45 7.31 19.01
CA LEU A 82 -12.13 6.90 18.51
C LEU A 82 -11.39 6.00 19.50
N TYR A 83 -11.40 6.32 20.79
CA TYR A 83 -10.80 5.46 21.82
C TYR A 83 -11.50 4.11 21.92
N LYS A 84 -12.84 4.11 21.91
CA LYS A 84 -13.61 2.88 21.89
C LYS A 84 -13.25 2.00 20.69
N LEU A 85 -13.10 2.61 19.51
CA LEU A 85 -12.71 1.90 18.31
C LEU A 85 -11.31 1.28 18.44
N SER A 86 -10.34 1.99 19.02
CA SER A 86 -9.01 1.39 19.31
C SER A 86 -9.08 0.23 20.28
N SER A 87 -9.89 0.33 21.36
CA SER A 87 -10.09 -0.77 22.31
C SER A 87 -10.77 -1.97 21.65
N ASP A 88 -11.79 -1.75 20.82
CA ASP A 88 -12.47 -2.81 20.07
C ASP A 88 -11.51 -3.53 19.11
N ILE A 89 -10.56 -2.81 18.50
CA ILE A 89 -9.50 -3.38 17.66
C ILE A 89 -8.54 -4.23 18.50
N LEU A 90 -8.09 -3.71 19.64
CA LEU A 90 -7.22 -4.45 20.56
C LEU A 90 -7.90 -5.77 20.98
N ASP A 91 -9.17 -5.74 21.35
CA ASP A 91 -9.94 -6.93 21.74
C ASP A 91 -10.13 -7.92 20.60
N ARG A 92 -10.22 -7.45 19.34
CA ARG A 92 -10.25 -8.34 18.16
C ARG A 92 -8.92 -9.04 17.96
N ILE A 93 -7.82 -8.28 18.04
CA ILE A 93 -6.45 -8.81 17.89
C ILE A 93 -6.14 -9.81 18.99
N ARG A 94 -6.48 -9.48 20.23
CA ARG A 94 -6.33 -10.39 21.38
C ARG A 94 -7.04 -11.72 21.16
N ARG A 95 -8.31 -11.69 20.71
CA ARG A 95 -9.08 -12.89 20.40
C ARG A 95 -8.52 -13.70 19.23
N GLU A 96 -7.79 -13.08 18.32
CA GLU A 96 -7.15 -13.75 17.19
C GLU A 96 -5.82 -14.40 17.60
N GLU A 97 -5.00 -13.71 18.40
CA GLU A 97 -3.78 -14.29 19.00
C GLU A 97 -4.12 -15.49 19.90
N GLU A 98 -5.15 -15.37 20.75
CA GLU A 98 -5.62 -16.47 21.62
C GLU A 98 -6.13 -17.71 20.85
N LYS A 99 -6.57 -17.55 19.60
CA LYS A 99 -7.02 -18.65 18.75
C LYS A 99 -5.87 -19.33 18.01
N ASN A 100 -4.86 -18.56 17.61
CA ASN A 100 -3.74 -19.03 16.81
C ASN A 100 -2.62 -19.63 17.66
N GLU A 101 -2.36 -19.05 18.84
CA GLU A 101 -1.36 -19.54 19.78
C GLU A 101 -2.08 -20.35 20.87
N SER A 102 -1.71 -21.62 21.01
CA SER A 102 -2.25 -22.51 22.03
C SER A 102 -1.85 -22.03 23.44
N LYS A 103 -2.65 -21.12 24.00
CA LYS A 103 -2.74 -20.75 25.43
C LYS A 103 -1.44 -20.34 26.14
N GLU A 104 -0.46 -19.77 25.45
CA GLU A 104 0.58 -19.01 26.16
C GLU A 104 0.03 -17.61 26.45
N GLN A 105 -0.26 -17.34 27.73
CA GLN A 105 -0.74 -16.03 28.16
C GLN A 105 0.41 -15.03 28.02
N ALA A 106 0.35 -14.21 26.98
CA ALA A 106 1.27 -13.10 26.80
C ALA A 106 1.23 -12.15 28.03
N PRO A 107 2.37 -11.58 28.43
CA PRO A 107 2.45 -10.71 29.60
C PRO A 107 1.53 -9.49 29.46
N PRO A 108 0.90 -9.01 30.56
CA PRO A 108 -0.06 -7.91 30.52
C PRO A 108 0.53 -6.59 29.99
N GLU A 109 1.84 -6.37 30.20
CA GLU A 109 2.55 -5.19 29.71
C GLU A 109 2.62 -5.12 28.18
N LYS A 110 2.71 -6.28 27.49
CA LYS A 110 2.69 -6.35 26.02
C LYS A 110 1.39 -5.75 25.48
N TRP A 111 0.26 -6.02 26.14
CA TRP A 111 -1.05 -5.56 25.70
C TRP A 111 -1.25 -4.06 25.92
N GLN A 112 -0.66 -3.48 26.96
CA GLN A 112 -0.69 -2.03 27.17
C GLN A 112 0.07 -1.31 26.06
N TRP A 113 1.32 -1.75 25.79
CA TRP A 113 2.10 -1.21 24.68
C TRP A 113 1.41 -1.40 23.33
N ALA A 114 0.83 -2.58 23.09
CA ALA A 114 0.10 -2.86 21.86
C ALA A 114 -1.12 -1.93 21.72
N GLY A 115 -1.83 -1.64 22.81
CA GLY A 115 -2.93 -0.69 22.82
C GLY A 115 -2.51 0.72 22.41
N ASP A 116 -1.43 1.24 23.01
CA ASP A 116 -0.89 2.56 22.67
C ASP A 116 -0.45 2.62 21.19
N LEU A 117 0.23 1.56 20.73
CA LEU A 117 0.67 1.46 19.34
C LEU A 117 -0.52 1.41 18.37
N ILE A 118 -1.54 0.60 18.65
CA ILE A 118 -2.75 0.49 17.83
C ILE A 118 -3.45 1.85 17.76
N GLN A 119 -3.54 2.57 18.88
CA GLN A 119 -4.17 3.88 18.93
C GLN A 119 -3.44 4.89 18.02
N ILE A 120 -2.10 4.93 18.10
CA ILE A 120 -1.27 5.81 17.26
C ILE A 120 -1.45 5.45 15.77
N LEU A 121 -1.36 4.15 15.43
CA LEU A 121 -1.52 3.67 14.06
C LEU A 121 -2.91 3.97 13.50
N LEU A 122 -3.95 3.81 14.32
CA LEU A 122 -5.33 4.12 13.94
C LEU A 122 -5.50 5.61 13.62
N PHE A 123 -4.98 6.49 14.47
CA PHE A 123 -5.09 7.94 14.24
C PHE A 123 -4.30 8.37 13.01
N TYR A 124 -3.13 7.77 12.77
CA TYR A 124 -2.36 8.01 11.57
C TYR A 124 -3.11 7.58 10.30
N GLU A 125 -3.73 6.41 10.29
CA GLU A 125 -4.54 5.94 9.15
C GLU A 125 -5.75 6.84 8.89
N ILE A 126 -6.46 7.27 9.95
CA ILE A 126 -7.58 8.20 9.83
C ILE A 126 -7.11 9.54 9.27
N TYR A 127 -6.00 10.06 9.78
CA TYR A 127 -5.40 11.30 9.29
C TYR A 127 -5.04 11.18 7.80
N LYS A 128 -4.35 10.10 7.42
CA LYS A 128 -3.96 9.83 6.04
C LYS A 128 -5.17 9.77 5.12
N ARG A 129 -6.23 9.03 5.48
CA ARG A 129 -7.46 8.94 4.68
C ARG A 129 -8.19 10.28 4.54
N ARG A 130 -8.18 11.12 5.58
CA ARG A 130 -8.75 12.47 5.52
C ARG A 130 -7.95 13.41 4.62
N HIS A 131 -6.65 13.17 4.46
CA HIS A 131 -5.79 14.02 3.62
C HIS A 131 -5.78 13.55 2.15
N ASP A 132 -5.74 12.23 1.93
CA ASP A 132 -5.73 11.64 0.58
C ASP A 132 -7.11 11.73 -0.09
N SER A 133 -8.19 11.67 0.68
CA SER A 133 -9.55 11.68 0.13
C SER A 133 -10.04 13.10 -0.13
N HIS A 134 -10.62 13.33 -1.32
CA HIS A 134 -11.36 14.56 -1.64
C HIS A 134 -12.54 14.84 -0.70
N ARG A 135 -12.97 13.83 0.08
CA ARG A 135 -14.05 13.90 1.08
C ARG A 135 -13.61 14.53 2.39
N GLY A 136 -12.30 14.60 2.67
CA GLY A 136 -11.79 15.24 3.86
C GLY A 136 -11.78 16.77 3.76
N ILE A 137 -12.05 17.42 4.88
CA ILE A 137 -12.07 18.89 5.00
C ILE A 137 -10.66 19.49 5.09
N LEU A 138 -9.66 18.73 5.51
CA LEU A 138 -8.30 19.20 5.73
C LEU A 138 -7.52 19.29 4.41
N ARG A 139 -7.59 20.45 3.75
CA ARG A 139 -6.76 20.81 2.60
C ARG A 139 -5.66 21.76 3.05
N PHE A 140 -4.44 21.25 3.20
CA PHE A 140 -3.23 22.05 3.43
C PHE A 140 -2.27 21.83 2.28
#